data_AF-A0A921E034-F1
#
_entry.id   AF-A0A921E034-F1
#
_cell.length_a   1.000
_cell.length_b   1.000
_cell.length_c   1.000
_cell.angle_alpha   90.00
_cell.angle_beta   90.00
_cell.angle_gamma   90.00
#
_symmetry.space_group_name_H-M   'P 1'
#
loop_
_entity.id
_entity.type
_entity.pdbx_description
1 polymer ?
#
loop_
_entity_poly.entity_id
_entity_poly.type
_entity_poly.pdbx_seq_one_letter_code
_entity_poly.pdbx_strand_id
1 'polypeptide(L)'
;MRHRAFTTAGLLLSLGLAALGPADAHDYTAGPLKIGHPWSRATPGGAKVAGGYLTVTNTGTEPDRLTGGSLEAAGRGELHTMSMEGNVMKMAPLPNGLDIAPGKTVTLAPSGNHLMFLELKTPLKQGERVKGTLTFERAGTVPVEFAVESLAAKAPAGGGASQDRSGHDHTGHDHGH
;
A
#
# COMPACT_ATOMS: atom_id res chain seq x y z
N MET A 1 -68.10 21.75 23.09
CA MET A 1 -67.54 20.70 23.97
C MET A 1 -66.51 19.92 23.16
N ARG A 2 -65.23 20.02 23.55
CA ARG A 2 -64.01 19.24 23.24
C ARG A 2 -63.87 18.42 21.94
N HIS A 3 -62.61 18.37 21.48
CA HIS A 3 -61.90 17.36 20.68
C HIS A 3 -61.39 17.93 19.33
N ARG A 4 -60.14 17.79 18.88
CA ARG A 4 -58.91 17.12 19.35
C ARG A 4 -57.74 17.75 18.56
N ALA A 5 -56.57 17.87 19.19
CA ALA A 5 -55.32 18.22 18.51
C ALA A 5 -54.88 17.09 17.56
N PHE A 6 -54.29 17.46 16.42
CA PHE A 6 -53.47 16.56 15.61
C PHE A 6 -52.17 17.26 15.23
N THR A 7 -51.10 16.79 15.84
CA THR A 7 -49.71 17.08 15.54
C THR A 7 -49.31 16.26 14.32
N THR A 8 -48.76 16.88 13.28
CA THR A 8 -48.03 16.17 12.21
C THR A 8 -46.67 16.82 12.02
N ALA A 9 -45.64 16.09 12.47
CA ALA A 9 -44.25 16.30 12.16
C ALA A 9 -43.81 15.26 11.11
N GLY A 10 -42.83 15.62 10.28
CA GLY A 10 -42.10 14.71 9.40
C GLY A 10 -42.07 15.25 7.96
N LEU A 11 -40.96 15.17 7.21
CA LEU A 11 -39.65 14.56 7.42
C LEU A 11 -38.79 15.14 6.28
N LEU A 12 -37.78 15.97 6.57
CA LEU A 12 -36.85 16.45 5.55
C LEU A 12 -35.81 15.35 5.29
N LEU A 13 -35.94 14.66 4.17
CA LEU A 13 -34.98 13.67 3.69
C LEU A 13 -33.80 14.39 3.03
N SER A 14 -32.81 14.77 3.84
CA SER A 14 -31.52 15.26 3.33
C SER A 14 -30.69 14.09 2.80
N LEU A 15 -30.64 13.96 1.47
CA LEU A 15 -29.77 13.02 0.76
C LEU A 15 -28.31 13.50 0.95
N GLY A 16 -27.61 12.93 1.93
CA GLY A 16 -26.22 13.23 2.21
C GLY A 16 -25.33 12.80 1.05
N LEU A 17 -24.78 13.78 0.33
CA LEU A 17 -23.73 13.58 -0.66
C LEU A 17 -22.50 13.04 0.09
N ALA A 18 -22.19 11.76 -0.09
CA ALA A 18 -20.97 11.16 0.45
C ALA A 18 -19.76 11.86 -0.18
N ALA A 19 -19.11 12.73 0.60
CA ALA A 19 -17.83 13.31 0.22
C ALA A 19 -16.79 12.18 0.21
N LEU A 20 -16.44 11.71 -0.98
CA LEU A 20 -15.19 11.01 -1.23
C LEU A 20 -14.08 12.03 -0.96
N GLY A 21 -13.53 12.00 0.26
CA GLY A 21 -12.37 12.81 0.62
C GLY A 21 -11.17 12.46 -0.29
N PRO A 22 -10.29 13.42 -0.58
CA PRO A 22 -9.05 13.14 -1.29
C PRO A 22 -8.29 12.06 -0.52
N ALA A 23 -7.87 11.00 -1.19
CA ALA A 23 -6.83 10.13 -0.66
C ALA A 23 -5.55 10.96 -0.63
N ASP A 24 -5.23 11.57 0.51
CA ASP A 24 -3.96 12.24 0.72
C ASP A 24 -2.85 11.20 0.53
N ALA A 25 -2.22 11.21 -0.64
CA ALA A 25 -0.95 10.55 -0.85
C ALA A 25 0.07 11.28 0.03
N HIS A 26 0.42 10.67 1.15
CA HIS A 26 1.38 11.24 2.09
C HIS A 26 2.80 10.93 1.62
N ASP A 27 3.40 11.92 0.98
CA ASP A 27 4.77 11.86 0.50
C ASP A 27 5.75 12.34 1.56
N TYR A 28 6.93 11.73 1.62
CA TYR A 28 8.05 12.13 2.46
C TYR A 28 9.27 12.46 1.61
N THR A 29 10.18 13.26 2.15
CA THR A 29 11.45 13.59 1.48
C THR A 29 12.62 13.41 2.42
N ALA A 30 13.71 12.84 1.91
CA ALA A 30 14.98 12.70 2.62
C ALA A 30 16.12 13.09 1.69
N GLY A 31 16.58 14.34 1.81
CA GLY A 31 17.48 14.94 0.83
C GLY A 31 16.90 14.83 -0.60
N PRO A 32 17.60 14.21 -1.56
CA PRO A 32 17.11 14.04 -2.93
C PRO A 32 16.14 12.86 -3.12
N LEU A 33 15.81 12.11 -2.08
CA LEU A 33 14.86 11.00 -2.17
C LEU A 33 13.44 11.48 -1.94
N LYS A 34 12.54 11.17 -2.86
CA LYS A 34 11.09 11.32 -2.72
C LYS A 34 10.48 9.96 -2.43
N ILE A 35 9.85 9.82 -1.27
CA ILE A 35 9.22 8.59 -0.80
C ILE A 35 7.71 8.78 -0.96
N GLY A 36 7.13 8.09 -1.93
CA GLY A 36 5.72 8.21 -2.26
C GLY A 36 4.90 7.14 -1.59
N HIS A 37 3.85 7.58 -0.89
CA HIS A 37 2.77 6.76 -0.33
C HIS A 37 3.25 5.47 0.38
N PRO A 38 3.88 5.54 1.57
CA PRO A 38 4.11 4.35 2.39
C PRO A 38 2.80 3.75 2.90
N TRP A 39 2.58 2.46 2.65
CA TRP A 39 1.36 1.76 3.02
C TRP A 39 1.59 0.29 3.32
N SER A 40 0.61 -0.32 3.98
CA SER A 40 0.57 -1.75 4.31
C SER A 40 -0.85 -2.26 4.11
N ARG A 41 -0.99 -3.58 3.90
CA ARG A 41 -2.32 -4.21 3.96
C ARG A 41 -2.75 -4.38 5.42
N ALA A 42 -4.04 -4.22 5.66
CA ALA A 42 -4.65 -4.70 6.89
C ALA A 42 -4.33 -6.19 7.08
N THR A 43 -4.27 -6.62 8.34
CA THR A 43 -3.93 -8.01 8.67
C THR A 43 -5.06 -8.64 9.48
N PRO A 44 -5.37 -9.93 9.27
CA PRO A 44 -6.32 -10.63 10.12
C PRO A 44 -5.78 -10.77 11.55
N GLY A 45 -6.68 -11.02 12.52
CA GLY A 45 -6.28 -11.31 13.89
C GLY A 45 -5.33 -12.51 13.97
N GLY A 46 -4.24 -12.36 14.72
CA GLY A 46 -3.22 -13.41 14.89
C GLY A 46 -2.15 -13.48 13.79
N ALA A 47 -2.21 -12.64 12.76
CA ALA A 47 -1.15 -12.51 11.76
C ALA A 47 0.21 -12.23 12.43
N LYS A 48 1.25 -12.90 11.93
CA LYS A 48 2.63 -12.73 12.41
C LYS A 48 3.49 -11.86 11.51
N VAL A 49 2.99 -11.54 10.33
CA VAL A 49 3.70 -10.81 9.28
C VAL A 49 2.79 -9.78 8.63
N ALA A 50 3.37 -8.70 8.14
CA ALA A 50 2.72 -7.68 7.32
C ALA A 50 3.64 -7.23 6.19
N GLY A 51 3.07 -6.83 5.05
CA GLY A 51 3.82 -6.30 3.91
C GLY A 51 3.78 -4.77 3.89
N GLY A 52 4.93 -4.13 3.77
CA GLY A 52 5.08 -2.69 3.57
C GLY A 52 5.45 -2.36 2.12
N TYR A 53 4.81 -1.35 1.58
CA TYR A 53 4.82 -0.97 0.18
C TYR A 53 4.96 0.54 0.06
N LEU A 54 5.64 1.00 -1.00
CA LEU A 54 5.89 2.42 -1.25
C LEU A 54 6.55 2.58 -2.62
N THR A 55 6.74 3.83 -3.03
CA THR A 55 7.65 4.19 -4.12
C THR A 55 8.78 5.06 -3.57
N VAL A 56 9.99 4.90 -4.12
CA VAL A 56 11.10 5.81 -3.84
C VAL A 56 11.70 6.29 -5.16
N THR A 57 11.71 7.59 -5.37
CA THR A 57 12.36 8.25 -6.51
C THR A 57 13.60 8.97 -6.05
N ASN A 58 14.76 8.66 -6.62
CA ASN A 58 15.98 9.41 -6.39
C ASN A 58 16.11 10.53 -7.42
N THR A 59 15.91 11.78 -7.01
CA THR A 59 16.06 12.96 -7.88
C THR A 59 17.45 13.59 -7.81
N GLY A 60 18.40 12.94 -7.14
CA GLY A 60 19.78 13.38 -6.98
C GLY A 60 20.71 12.84 -8.05
N THR A 61 22.01 13.08 -7.85
CA THR A 61 23.09 12.66 -8.77
C THR A 61 23.91 11.48 -8.23
N GLU A 62 23.71 11.08 -6.98
CA GLU A 62 24.40 9.96 -6.35
C GLU A 62 23.41 8.81 -6.06
N PRO A 63 23.84 7.54 -6.17
CA PRO A 63 22.99 6.41 -5.81
C PRO A 63 22.74 6.39 -4.29
N ASP A 64 21.60 5.85 -3.90
CA ASP A 64 21.33 5.44 -2.51
C ASP A 64 20.80 4.00 -2.50
N ARG A 65 20.66 3.41 -1.32
CA ARG A 65 20.20 2.05 -1.13
C ARG A 65 19.23 2.01 0.03
N LEU A 66 18.02 1.51 -0.20
CA LEU A 66 17.11 1.15 0.88
C LEU A 66 17.60 -0.16 1.50
N THR A 67 17.93 -0.18 2.79
CA THR A 67 18.49 -1.36 3.47
C THR A 67 17.50 -2.04 4.40
N GLY A 68 16.39 -1.38 4.73
CA GLY A 68 15.34 -1.96 5.55
C GLY A 68 14.31 -0.94 6.00
N GLY A 69 13.55 -1.31 7.02
CA GLY A 69 12.57 -0.43 7.64
C GLY A 69 12.07 -0.99 8.96
N SER A 70 11.26 -0.20 9.65
CA SER A 70 10.62 -0.62 10.89
C SER A 70 9.14 -0.25 10.88
N LEU A 71 8.39 -0.90 11.76
CA LEU A 71 7.00 -0.59 12.05
C LEU A 71 6.81 -0.76 13.55
N GLU A 72 6.22 0.21 14.24
CA GLU A 72 6.05 0.16 15.71
C GLU A 72 5.30 -1.11 16.15
N ALA A 73 4.35 -1.56 15.32
CA ALA A 73 3.55 -2.77 15.53
C ALA A 73 4.31 -4.09 15.28
N ALA A 74 5.58 -4.05 14.85
CA ALA A 74 6.38 -5.22 14.49
C ALA A 74 7.67 -5.33 15.33
N GLY A 75 8.31 -6.51 15.31
CA GLY A 75 9.62 -6.72 15.94
C GLY A 75 10.78 -6.31 15.04
N ARG A 76 10.64 -6.55 13.74
CA ARG A 76 11.67 -6.25 12.72
C ARG A 76 11.06 -6.06 11.33
N GLY A 77 11.77 -5.34 10.45
CA GLY A 77 11.42 -5.17 9.05
C GLY A 77 12.58 -5.51 8.14
N GLU A 78 12.34 -6.42 7.20
CA GLU A 78 13.34 -6.92 6.25
C GLU A 78 12.93 -6.56 4.81
N LEU A 79 13.88 -6.39 3.91
CA LEU A 79 13.58 -6.29 2.48
C LEU A 79 13.52 -7.67 1.87
N HIS A 80 12.48 -7.91 1.08
CA HIS A 80 12.25 -9.17 0.39
C HIS A 80 11.95 -8.88 -1.09
N THR A 81 12.27 -9.85 -1.95
CA THR A 81 11.94 -9.86 -3.36
C THR A 81 11.09 -11.08 -3.71
N MET A 82 10.32 -10.94 -4.78
CA MET A 82 9.54 -12.01 -5.37
C MET A 82 10.09 -12.26 -6.76
N SER A 83 10.59 -13.47 -7.01
CA SER A 83 11.10 -13.88 -8.33
C SER A 83 10.43 -15.18 -8.78
N MET A 84 10.34 -15.38 -10.09
CA MET A 84 9.95 -16.68 -10.65
C MET A 84 11.19 -17.55 -10.80
N GLU A 85 11.18 -18.70 -10.14
CA GLU A 85 12.17 -19.77 -10.37
C GLU A 85 11.42 -20.92 -11.05
N GLY A 86 11.49 -20.95 -12.39
CA GLY A 86 10.64 -21.81 -13.21
C GLY A 86 9.16 -21.40 -13.10
N ASN A 87 8.30 -22.34 -12.67
CA ASN A 87 6.86 -22.11 -12.46
C ASN A 87 6.51 -21.80 -11.00
N VAL A 88 7.50 -21.60 -10.14
CA VAL A 88 7.30 -21.34 -8.71
C VAL A 88 7.68 -19.90 -8.39
N MET A 89 6.75 -19.17 -7.77
CA MET A 89 7.03 -17.86 -7.21
C MET A 89 7.79 -18.03 -5.89
N LYS A 90 8.99 -17.48 -5.84
CA LYS A 90 9.89 -17.57 -4.70
C LYS A 90 10.04 -16.22 -4.03
N MET A 91 9.87 -16.21 -2.72
CA MET A 91 10.16 -15.07 -1.86
C MET A 91 11.54 -15.24 -1.26
N ALA A 92 12.40 -14.23 -1.37
CA ALA A 92 13.75 -14.27 -0.82
C ALA A 92 14.13 -12.93 -0.17
N PRO A 93 14.86 -12.94 0.96
CA PRO A 93 15.36 -11.72 1.58
C PRO A 93 16.44 -11.06 0.70
N LEU A 94 16.52 -9.73 0.78
CA LEU A 94 17.54 -8.89 0.17
C LEU A 94 18.43 -8.29 1.26
N PRO A 95 19.42 -9.04 1.80
CA PRO A 95 20.27 -8.57 2.90
C PRO A 95 21.13 -7.36 2.52
N ASN A 96 21.45 -7.22 1.23
CA ASN A 96 22.18 -6.08 0.68
C ASN A 96 21.25 -4.94 0.26
N GLY A 97 19.99 -4.95 0.69
CA GLY A 97 19.03 -3.92 0.36
C GLY A 97 18.68 -3.81 -1.13
N LEU A 98 18.19 -2.64 -1.51
CA LEU A 98 17.68 -2.33 -2.84
C LEU A 98 18.29 -1.01 -3.34
N ASP A 99 19.04 -1.10 -4.43
CA ASP A 99 19.69 0.04 -5.07
C ASP A 99 18.70 1.01 -5.71
N ILE A 100 18.94 2.31 -5.52
CA ILE A 100 18.15 3.41 -6.05
C ILE A 100 19.10 4.37 -6.77
N ALA A 101 19.38 4.05 -8.03
CA ALA A 101 20.26 4.85 -8.87
C ALA A 101 19.70 6.27 -9.13
N PRO A 102 20.56 7.26 -9.44
CA PRO A 102 20.15 8.61 -9.82
C PRO A 102 19.08 8.61 -10.92
N GLY A 103 18.04 9.41 -10.73
CA GLY A 103 16.93 9.54 -11.67
C GLY A 103 16.03 8.30 -11.78
N LYS A 104 16.22 7.28 -10.94
CA LYS A 104 15.40 6.06 -10.95
C LYS A 104 14.34 6.09 -9.87
N THR A 105 13.25 5.40 -10.18
CA THR A 105 12.18 5.08 -9.25
C THR A 105 12.21 3.60 -8.97
N VAL A 106 12.11 3.25 -7.69
CA VAL A 106 11.97 1.89 -7.21
C VAL A 106 10.61 1.76 -6.54
N THR A 107 9.89 0.70 -6.88
CA THR A 107 8.54 0.43 -6.35
C THR A 107 8.58 -0.83 -5.51
N LEU A 108 8.08 -0.72 -4.27
CA LEU A 108 7.78 -1.84 -3.40
C LEU A 108 6.27 -2.13 -3.48
N ALA A 109 5.90 -3.33 -3.91
CA ALA A 109 4.53 -3.73 -4.17
C ALA A 109 4.28 -5.23 -3.86
N PRO A 110 3.02 -5.66 -3.66
CA PRO A 110 2.67 -7.02 -3.20
C PRO A 110 3.22 -8.20 -4.03
N SER A 111 3.59 -7.98 -5.30
CA SER A 111 4.08 -9.03 -6.20
C SER A 111 5.52 -8.77 -6.69
N GLY A 112 6.25 -7.88 -6.03
CA GLY A 112 7.64 -7.57 -6.33
C GLY A 112 8.45 -7.40 -5.06
N ASN A 113 9.37 -6.44 -5.07
CA ASN A 113 10.10 -6.05 -3.86
C ASN A 113 9.11 -5.53 -2.81
N HIS A 114 9.35 -5.81 -1.54
CA HIS A 114 8.52 -5.29 -0.45
C HIS A 114 9.28 -5.31 0.87
N LEU A 115 8.80 -4.54 1.84
CA LEU A 115 9.19 -4.69 3.23
C LEU A 115 8.35 -5.81 3.83
N MET A 116 8.99 -6.79 4.45
CA MET A 116 8.35 -7.81 5.25
C MET A 116 8.54 -7.46 6.73
N PHE A 117 7.48 -7.02 7.37
CA PHE A 117 7.45 -6.81 8.82
C PHE A 117 7.14 -8.13 9.50
N LEU A 118 8.04 -8.60 10.37
CA LEU A 118 7.89 -9.84 11.12
C LEU A 118 7.59 -9.56 12.59
N GLU A 119 7.10 -10.59 13.28
CA GLU A 119 6.79 -10.54 14.71
C GLU A 119 5.76 -9.43 15.01
N LEU A 120 4.70 -9.41 14.21
CA LEU A 120 3.61 -8.47 14.39
C LEU A 120 2.97 -8.66 15.78
N LYS A 121 2.99 -7.58 16.57
CA LYS A 121 2.51 -7.52 17.96
C LYS A 121 1.01 -7.27 18.03
N THR A 122 0.50 -6.46 17.11
CA THR A 122 -0.92 -6.10 17.00
C THR A 122 -1.36 -6.13 15.54
N PRO A 123 -2.59 -6.58 15.24
CA PRO A 123 -3.11 -6.53 13.87
C PRO A 123 -3.14 -5.09 13.34
N LEU A 124 -2.79 -4.91 12.07
CA LEU A 124 -2.96 -3.65 11.36
C LEU A 124 -4.42 -3.56 10.89
N LYS A 125 -5.15 -2.51 11.30
CA LYS A 125 -6.56 -2.34 10.89
C LYS A 125 -6.68 -1.31 9.79
N GLN A 126 -7.52 -1.61 8.81
CA GLN A 126 -7.78 -0.71 7.69
C GLN A 126 -8.20 0.69 8.18
N GLY A 127 -7.65 1.72 7.55
CA GLY A 127 -7.90 3.13 7.87
C GLY A 127 -6.98 3.68 8.96
N GLU A 128 -6.21 2.83 9.65
CA GLU A 128 -5.19 3.29 10.59
C GLU A 128 -3.93 3.79 9.86
N ARG A 129 -3.13 4.58 10.57
CA ARG A 129 -1.77 4.95 10.17
C ARG A 129 -0.83 4.44 11.25
N VAL A 130 0.19 3.69 10.84
CA VAL A 130 1.15 3.08 11.77
C VAL A 130 2.52 3.66 11.51
N LYS A 131 3.11 4.23 12.56
CA LYS A 131 4.45 4.82 12.47
C LYS A 131 5.50 3.75 12.23
N GLY A 132 6.52 4.14 11.47
CA GLY A 132 7.65 3.32 11.14
C GLY A 132 8.81 4.14 10.63
N THR A 133 9.79 3.45 10.09
CA THR A 133 10.96 4.09 9.48
C THR A 133 11.36 3.38 8.20
N LEU A 134 12.07 4.09 7.33
CA LEU A 134 12.84 3.55 6.23
C LEU A 134 14.32 3.82 6.50
N THR A 135 15.17 2.83 6.30
CA THR A 135 16.61 2.98 6.52
C THR A 135 17.30 2.99 5.17
N PHE A 136 17.99 4.09 4.87
CA PHE A 136 18.82 4.26 3.68
C PHE A 136 20.29 4.26 4.05
N GLU A 137 21.13 3.78 3.15
CA GLU A 137 22.59 3.74 3.35
C GLU A 137 23.18 5.16 3.45
N ARG A 138 22.69 6.11 2.64
CA ARG A 138 23.22 7.48 2.60
C ARG A 138 22.27 8.51 3.22
N ALA A 139 20.98 8.46 2.89
CA ALA A 139 19.99 9.36 3.48
C ALA A 139 19.69 9.06 4.97
N GLY A 140 20.15 7.92 5.49
CA GLY A 140 19.96 7.51 6.88
C GLY A 140 18.53 7.05 7.18
N THR A 141 18.13 7.17 8.44
CA THR A 141 16.81 6.72 8.90
C THR A 141 15.76 7.81 8.73
N VAL A 142 14.71 7.51 7.97
CA VAL A 142 13.62 8.44 7.65
C VAL A 142 12.34 7.99 8.34
N PRO A 143 11.73 8.79 9.23
CA PRO A 143 10.45 8.48 9.83
C PRO A 143 9.33 8.60 8.80
N VAL A 144 8.45 7.60 8.75
CA VAL A 144 7.28 7.56 7.87
C VAL A 144 6.07 6.99 8.60
N GLU A 145 4.88 7.20 8.06
CA GLU A 145 3.67 6.50 8.49
C GLU A 145 3.15 5.63 7.36
N PHE A 146 2.91 4.36 7.67
CA PHE A 146 2.29 3.42 6.77
C PHE A 146 0.76 3.52 6.90
N ALA A 147 0.09 3.98 5.85
CA ALA A 147 -1.36 3.88 5.77
C ALA A 147 -1.77 2.40 5.66
N VAL A 148 -2.72 1.98 6.49
CA VAL A 148 -3.21 0.60 6.45
C VAL A 148 -4.41 0.55 5.52
N GLU A 149 -4.21 -0.06 4.36
CA GLU A 149 -5.25 -0.23 3.34
C GLU A 149 -5.97 -1.57 3.50
N SER A 150 -6.97 -1.83 2.64
CA SER A 150 -7.72 -3.09 2.69
C SER A 150 -6.83 -4.33 2.49
N LEU A 151 -7.29 -5.49 2.97
CA LEU A 151 -6.62 -6.79 2.79
C LEU A 151 -6.31 -7.11 1.32
N ALA A 152 -7.17 -6.68 0.39
CA ALA A 152 -7.04 -6.93 -1.05
C ALA A 152 -6.41 -5.75 -1.82
N ALA A 153 -5.91 -4.73 -1.11
CA ALA A 153 -5.36 -3.54 -1.74
C ALA A 153 -4.22 -3.88 -2.70
N LYS A 154 -4.24 -3.24 -3.87
CA LYS A 154 -3.17 -3.24 -4.86
C LYS A 154 -2.42 -1.93 -4.72
N ALA A 155 -1.16 -1.88 -5.17
CA ALA A 155 -0.45 -0.60 -5.26
C ALA A 155 -1.33 0.40 -6.04
N PRO A 156 -1.45 1.66 -5.58
CA PRO A 156 -2.20 2.65 -6.32
C PRO A 156 -1.68 2.72 -7.76
N ALA A 157 -2.59 2.82 -8.72
CA ALA A 157 -2.23 2.95 -10.13
C ALA A 157 -1.49 4.28 -10.32
N GLY A 158 -0.16 4.26 -10.17
CA GLY A 158 0.70 5.36 -10.56
C GLY A 158 0.49 5.65 -12.04
N GLY A 159 0.12 6.90 -12.36
CA GLY A 159 -0.31 7.33 -13.68
C GLY A 159 0.63 6.91 -14.80
N GLY A 160 0.21 5.89 -15.56
CA GLY A 160 0.74 5.52 -16.86
C GLY A 160 -0.44 5.20 -17.75
N ALA A 161 -0.76 6.13 -18.65
CA ALA A 161 -1.80 5.95 -19.65
C ALA A 161 -1.40 4.87 -20.65
N SER A 162 -2.19 3.79 -20.74
CA SER A 162 -2.81 3.39 -22.00
C SER A 162 -4.00 2.47 -21.70
N GLN A 163 -5.17 2.93 -22.12
CA GLN A 163 -6.30 2.06 -22.36
C GLN A 163 -6.01 1.34 -23.69
N ASP A 164 -5.71 0.05 -23.63
CA ASP A 164 -6.07 -0.85 -24.71
C ASP A 164 -6.90 -1.97 -24.10
N ARG A 165 -8.22 -1.83 -24.28
CA ARG A 165 -9.17 -2.92 -24.10
C ARG A 165 -9.25 -3.66 -25.43
N SER A 166 -8.42 -4.68 -25.59
CA SER A 166 -8.59 -5.65 -26.67
C SER A 166 -9.12 -6.97 -26.12
N GLY A 167 -10.41 -7.18 -26.37
CA GLY A 167 -11.11 -8.46 -26.57
C GLY A 167 -10.86 -9.61 -25.59
N HIS A 168 -11.84 -9.89 -24.75
CA HIS A 168 -12.07 -11.27 -24.27
C HIS A 168 -13.24 -11.84 -25.06
N ASP A 169 -12.95 -12.50 -26.17
CA ASP A 169 -13.90 -13.37 -26.83
C ASP A 169 -13.95 -14.69 -26.07
N HIS A 170 -15.05 -14.92 -25.37
CA HIS A 170 -15.38 -16.23 -24.80
C HIS A 170 -16.12 -17.01 -25.89
N THR A 171 -15.39 -17.71 -26.75
CA THR A 171 -16.00 -18.67 -27.68
C THR A 171 -16.59 -19.83 -26.88
N GLY A 172 -17.91 -19.98 -26.99
CA GLY A 172 -18.70 -21.00 -26.31
C GLY A 172 -18.33 -22.41 -26.74
N HIS A 173 -18.32 -23.33 -25.77
CA HIS A 173 -18.40 -24.75 -26.02
C HIS A 173 -19.86 -25.17 -25.97
N ASP A 174 -20.38 -25.46 -27.16
CA ASP A 174 -21.63 -26.16 -27.42
C ASP A 174 -21.49 -27.64 -26.99
N HIS A 175 -22.49 -28.14 -26.27
CA HIS A 175 -22.65 -29.55 -25.94
C HIS A 175 -23.83 -30.08 -26.77
N GLY A 176 -23.53 -30.90 -27.80
CA GLY A 176 -24.56 -31.53 -28.60
C GLY A 176 -24.12 -32.80 -29.32
N HIS A 177 -24.70 -33.92 -28.86
CA HIS A 177 -24.81 -35.27 -29.45
C HIS A 177 -23.76 -36.33 -29.10
#